data_AF-A0A2N1KT10-F1
#
_entry.id   AF-A0A2N1KT10-F1
#
_cell.length_a   1.000
_cell.length_b   1.000
_cell.length_c   1.000
_cell.angle_alpha   90.00
_cell.angle_beta   90.00
_cell.angle_gamma   90.00
#
_symmetry.space_group_name_H-M   'P 1'
#
loop_
_entity.id
_entity.type
_entity.pdbx_description
1 polymer ?
#
loop_
_entity_poly.entity_id
_entity_poly.type
_entity_poly.pdbx_seq_one_letter_code
_entity_poly.pdbx_strand_id
1 'polypeptide(L)'
;MKRVSIFIFCFLTSPLAFSWGFYAHQRINRLAIFTLPPEMARFYKKHLVYLMENSVNPDKRRYAVVGEAARHYLDVEAYGDSVWAKPYWKEAVAFWGEDTLNAHGIVPWQIQRMKYQLTAAFKEHHTSRILKLSAELGHYIADGNVPLHTTRNYNGQLTGQEGIHAFWESRLPELYAERYDFFVGPAEYVRSPAQRAWANVKQAHHCLDSLFLLETQLTQELGVTRKYSIEERGATHQKTYSRDFSERYHQALNHQVEKQMRASIKMIGDFWYTCWIDAGQPDLNTLQELSEQDKKSEAQEKRSWLQRLLGIRPEE
;
A
#
# COMPACT_ATOMS: atom_id res chain seq x y z
N MET A 1 -17.31 55.46 -20.68
CA MET A 1 -17.85 54.13 -20.34
C MET A 1 -16.71 53.13 -20.35
N LYS A 2 -16.13 52.80 -19.19
CA LYS A 2 -15.02 51.85 -19.08
C LYS A 2 -15.57 50.44 -18.94
N ARG A 3 -15.28 49.56 -19.90
CA ARG A 3 -15.64 48.13 -19.85
C ARG A 3 -14.66 47.43 -18.92
N VAL A 4 -15.16 46.90 -17.80
CA VAL A 4 -14.41 46.01 -16.91
C VAL A 4 -14.62 44.59 -17.42
N SER A 5 -13.59 43.99 -18.00
CA SER A 5 -13.59 42.57 -18.35
C SER A 5 -13.27 41.77 -17.09
N ILE A 6 -14.27 41.08 -16.53
CA ILE A 6 -14.08 40.12 -15.45
C ILE A 6 -13.56 38.83 -16.08
N PHE A 7 -12.28 38.53 -15.90
CA PHE A 7 -11.73 37.21 -16.17
C PHE A 7 -12.13 36.28 -15.03
N ILE A 8 -13.13 35.42 -15.27
CA ILE A 8 -13.45 34.30 -14.40
C ILE A 8 -12.38 33.25 -14.61
N PHE A 9 -11.42 33.18 -13.69
CA PHE A 9 -10.47 32.08 -13.62
C PHE A 9 -11.20 30.88 -13.01
N CYS A 10 -11.80 30.05 -13.87
CA CYS A 10 -12.31 28.74 -13.46
C CYS A 10 -11.12 27.88 -13.03
N PHE A 11 -10.89 27.78 -11.72
CA PHE A 11 -10.11 26.69 -11.14
C PHE A 11 -10.88 25.38 -11.39
N LEU A 12 -10.63 24.74 -12.53
CA LEU A 12 -10.89 23.33 -12.73
C LEU A 12 -9.95 22.57 -11.79
N THR A 13 -10.36 22.39 -10.54
CA THR A 13 -9.80 21.35 -9.67
C THR A 13 -10.22 20.02 -10.27
N SER A 14 -9.45 19.53 -11.24
CA SER A 14 -9.60 18.16 -11.71
C SER A 14 -9.39 17.27 -10.49
N PRO A 15 -10.35 16.44 -10.07
CA PRO A 15 -10.05 15.43 -9.07
C PRO A 15 -8.94 14.58 -9.70
N LEU A 16 -7.76 14.61 -9.08
CA LEU A 16 -6.67 13.70 -9.41
C LEU A 16 -7.30 12.32 -9.57
N ALA A 17 -7.20 11.75 -10.77
CA ALA A 17 -7.70 10.42 -11.06
C ALA A 17 -7.04 9.47 -10.06
N PHE A 18 -7.77 9.12 -8.99
CA PHE A 18 -7.29 8.26 -7.92
C PHE A 18 -6.83 6.97 -8.58
N SER A 19 -5.53 6.64 -8.62
CA SER A 19 -5.10 5.36 -9.18
C SER A 19 -5.79 4.24 -8.41
N TRP A 20 -6.43 3.34 -9.13
CA TRP A 20 -7.29 2.26 -8.65
C TRP A 20 -6.66 1.43 -7.48
N GLY A 21 -5.32 1.30 -7.42
CA GLY A 21 -4.61 0.64 -6.30
C GLY A 21 -4.95 1.19 -4.90
N PHE A 22 -5.45 2.43 -4.81
CA PHE A 22 -5.85 3.05 -3.55
C PHE A 22 -7.04 2.37 -2.85
N TYR A 23 -7.98 1.77 -3.60
CA TYR A 23 -9.16 1.14 -3.03
C TYR A 23 -8.79 0.04 -2.01
N ALA A 24 -7.85 -0.83 -2.39
CA ALA A 24 -7.40 -1.94 -1.56
C ALA A 24 -6.72 -1.45 -0.28
N HIS A 25 -5.76 -0.50 -0.37
CA HIS A 25 -5.05 0.04 0.80
C HIS A 25 -6.01 0.66 1.83
N GLN A 26 -6.97 1.46 1.35
CA GLN A 26 -7.97 2.09 2.22
C GLN A 26 -8.83 1.06 2.92
N ARG A 27 -9.32 0.05 2.17
CA ARG A 27 -10.17 -1.00 2.72
C ARG A 27 -9.42 -1.90 3.70
N ILE A 28 -8.20 -2.31 3.37
CA ILE A 28 -7.33 -3.11 4.24
C ILE A 28 -7.07 -2.38 5.56
N ASN A 29 -6.66 -1.10 5.51
CA ASN A 29 -6.41 -0.30 6.71
C ASN A 29 -7.67 -0.14 7.57
N ARG A 30 -8.81 0.15 6.92
CA ARG A 30 -10.10 0.22 7.61
C ARG A 30 -10.41 -1.08 8.35
N LEU A 31 -10.26 -2.22 7.69
CA LEU A 31 -10.62 -3.52 8.24
C LEU A 31 -9.68 -3.95 9.37
N ALA A 32 -8.39 -3.59 9.29
CA ALA A 32 -7.42 -3.87 10.35
C ALA A 32 -7.82 -3.26 11.70
N ILE A 33 -8.51 -2.11 11.72
CA ILE A 33 -9.01 -1.47 12.95
C ILE A 33 -9.95 -2.41 13.74
N PHE A 34 -10.72 -3.25 13.04
CA PHE A 34 -11.69 -4.14 13.65
C PHE A 34 -11.09 -5.43 14.21
N THR A 35 -9.78 -5.65 14.02
CA THR A 35 -9.03 -6.74 14.66
C THR A 35 -8.51 -6.34 16.06
N LEU A 36 -8.46 -5.04 16.35
CA LEU A 36 -7.81 -4.51 17.56
C LEU A 36 -8.65 -4.77 18.82
N PRO A 37 -8.00 -4.93 20.00
CA PRO A 37 -8.69 -5.06 21.27
C PRO A 37 -9.40 -3.75 21.66
N PRO A 38 -10.43 -3.78 22.54
CA PRO A 38 -11.25 -2.62 22.89
C PRO A 38 -10.46 -1.36 23.31
N GLU A 39 -9.36 -1.54 24.02
CA GLU A 39 -8.46 -0.50 24.54
C GLU A 39 -7.82 0.32 23.41
N MET A 40 -7.58 -0.32 22.25
CA MET A 40 -7.06 0.34 21.06
C MET A 40 -8.16 0.75 20.08
N ALA A 41 -9.17 -0.11 19.92
CA ALA A 41 -10.18 0.01 18.88
C ALA A 41 -10.94 1.34 18.96
N ARG A 42 -11.18 1.88 20.16
CA ARG A 42 -11.86 3.18 20.31
C ARG A 42 -11.07 4.32 19.67
N PHE A 43 -9.78 4.43 19.95
CA PHE A 43 -8.89 5.44 19.37
C PHE A 43 -8.83 5.31 17.84
N TYR A 44 -8.59 4.09 17.34
CA TYR A 44 -8.49 3.87 15.90
C TYR A 44 -9.81 4.10 15.16
N LYS A 45 -10.96 3.71 15.72
CA LYS A 45 -12.29 3.98 15.13
C LYS A 45 -12.59 5.46 15.07
N LYS A 46 -12.21 6.24 16.09
CA LYS A 46 -12.35 7.71 16.09
C LYS A 46 -11.61 8.35 14.93
N HIS A 47 -10.44 7.82 14.57
CA HIS A 47 -9.59 8.33 13.48
C HIS A 47 -9.68 7.49 12.20
N LEU A 48 -10.76 6.72 12.00
CA LEU A 48 -10.90 5.79 10.88
C LEU A 48 -10.74 6.48 9.52
N VAL A 49 -11.38 7.65 9.33
CA VAL A 49 -11.29 8.41 8.08
C VAL A 49 -9.84 8.83 7.80
N TYR A 50 -9.14 9.31 8.83
CA TYR A 50 -7.73 9.68 8.72
C TYR A 50 -6.87 8.51 8.26
N LEU A 51 -7.01 7.35 8.91
CA LEU A 51 -6.21 6.16 8.59
C LEU A 51 -6.47 5.68 7.16
N MET A 52 -7.73 5.70 6.73
CA MET A 52 -8.09 5.38 5.35
C MET A 52 -7.47 6.37 4.35
N GLU A 53 -7.74 7.67 4.48
CA GLU A 53 -7.30 8.67 3.51
C GLU A 53 -5.77 8.79 3.41
N ASN A 54 -5.06 8.55 4.52
CA ASN A 54 -3.61 8.63 4.57
C ASN A 54 -2.89 7.31 4.25
N SER A 55 -3.60 6.18 4.17
CA SER A 55 -3.02 4.87 3.81
C SER A 55 -2.44 4.82 2.38
N VAL A 56 -2.70 5.82 1.56
CA VAL A 56 -2.22 5.91 0.16
C VAL A 56 -1.17 7.00 -0.03
N ASN A 57 -0.77 7.68 1.04
CA ASN A 57 0.24 8.73 0.98
C ASN A 57 1.63 8.26 0.53
N PRO A 58 2.10 7.06 0.91
CA PRO A 58 3.37 6.54 0.39
C PRO A 58 3.41 6.51 -1.15
N ASP A 59 2.36 5.97 -1.77
CA ASP A 59 2.23 6.02 -3.24
C ASP A 59 2.20 7.44 -3.80
N LYS A 60 1.46 8.35 -3.16
CA LYS A 60 1.37 9.74 -3.62
C LYS A 60 2.72 10.47 -3.59
N ARG A 61 3.63 10.07 -2.69
CA ARG A 61 4.95 10.70 -2.55
C ARG A 61 6.08 9.91 -3.22
N ARG A 62 5.82 8.73 -3.80
CA ARG A 62 6.84 7.83 -4.39
C ARG A 62 7.74 8.49 -5.43
N TYR A 63 7.21 9.44 -6.21
CA TYR A 63 7.95 10.19 -7.23
C TYR A 63 8.46 11.55 -6.74
N ALA A 64 8.02 12.02 -5.57
CA ALA A 64 8.36 13.33 -5.03
C ALA A 64 9.40 13.28 -3.89
N VAL A 65 9.58 12.12 -3.27
CA VAL A 65 10.49 11.90 -2.14
C VAL A 65 11.57 10.90 -2.55
N VAL A 66 12.83 11.35 -2.50
CA VAL A 66 13.99 10.51 -2.79
C VAL A 66 14.04 9.31 -1.85
N GLY A 67 14.23 8.13 -2.42
CA GLY A 67 14.27 6.86 -1.68
C GLY A 67 12.91 6.32 -1.25
N GLU A 68 11.79 6.97 -1.61
CA GLU A 68 10.47 6.42 -1.32
C GLU A 68 10.15 5.22 -2.20
N ALA A 69 10.41 5.30 -3.52
CA ALA A 69 10.02 4.26 -4.47
C ALA A 69 10.49 2.85 -4.06
N ALA A 70 11.73 2.72 -3.57
CA ALA A 70 12.30 1.46 -3.12
C ALA A 70 11.56 0.83 -1.92
N ARG A 71 10.77 1.60 -1.17
CA ARG A 71 10.06 1.11 0.02
C ARG A 71 8.84 0.26 -0.30
N HIS A 72 8.38 0.26 -1.55
CA HIS A 72 7.15 -0.41 -1.97
C HIS A 72 7.37 -1.83 -2.47
N TYR A 73 8.60 -2.22 -2.82
CA TYR A 73 8.84 -3.51 -3.47
C TYR A 73 10.10 -4.20 -2.97
N LEU A 74 10.32 -5.43 -3.43
CA LEU A 74 11.56 -6.19 -3.31
C LEU A 74 11.75 -7.01 -4.59
N ASP A 75 12.74 -6.66 -5.40
CA ASP A 75 13.11 -7.39 -6.61
C ASP A 75 13.90 -8.65 -6.24
N VAL A 76 13.21 -9.74 -5.86
CA VAL A 76 13.85 -10.98 -5.39
C VAL A 76 14.91 -11.50 -6.35
N GLU A 77 14.69 -11.39 -7.66
CA GLU A 77 15.62 -11.88 -8.68
C GLU A 77 16.95 -11.13 -8.70
N ALA A 78 17.01 -9.89 -8.17
CA ALA A 78 18.26 -9.14 -8.07
C ALA A 78 19.20 -9.67 -6.96
N TYR A 79 18.63 -10.35 -5.96
CA TYR A 79 19.35 -10.86 -4.79
C TYR A 79 19.54 -12.39 -4.81
N GLY A 80 18.70 -13.09 -5.58
CA GLY A 80 18.60 -14.54 -5.56
C GLY A 80 18.16 -15.09 -4.19
N ASP A 81 18.34 -16.40 -3.98
CA ASP A 81 17.85 -17.08 -2.77
C ASP A 81 18.45 -16.56 -1.46
N SER A 82 19.62 -15.91 -1.54
CA SER A 82 20.29 -15.32 -0.37
C SER A 82 19.45 -14.24 0.31
N VAL A 83 18.52 -13.62 -0.40
CA VAL A 83 17.58 -12.61 0.12
C VAL A 83 16.77 -13.13 1.30
N TRP A 84 16.35 -14.40 1.23
CA TRP A 84 15.47 -15.02 2.21
C TRP A 84 16.12 -15.28 3.57
N ALA A 85 17.44 -15.23 3.64
CA ALA A 85 18.22 -15.50 4.85
C ALA A 85 18.69 -14.21 5.55
N LYS A 86 18.29 -13.02 5.08
CA LYS A 86 18.80 -11.73 5.57
C LYS A 86 17.69 -10.82 6.08
N PRO A 87 16.91 -11.25 7.11
CA PRO A 87 15.73 -10.51 7.50
C PRO A 87 16.01 -9.16 8.19
N TYR A 88 17.25 -8.94 8.65
CA TYR A 88 17.65 -7.77 9.40
C TYR A 88 18.45 -6.79 8.55
N TRP A 89 18.07 -5.50 8.59
CA TRP A 89 18.66 -4.45 7.77
C TRP A 89 20.20 -4.37 7.87
N LYS A 90 20.75 -4.45 9.09
CA LYS A 90 22.20 -4.37 9.31
C LYS A 90 22.97 -5.48 8.59
N GLU A 91 22.43 -6.70 8.60
CA GLU A 91 23.04 -7.85 7.92
C GLU A 91 22.90 -7.75 6.41
N ALA A 92 21.79 -7.21 5.92
CA ALA A 92 21.56 -6.96 4.50
C ALA A 92 22.54 -5.89 3.97
N VAL A 93 22.69 -4.76 4.67
CA VAL A 93 23.62 -3.68 4.31
C VAL A 93 25.06 -4.20 4.30
N ALA A 94 25.46 -5.00 5.29
CA ALA A 94 26.81 -5.56 5.33
C ALA A 94 27.09 -6.53 4.16
N PHE A 95 26.05 -7.12 3.55
CA PHE A 95 26.19 -8.11 2.49
C PHE A 95 26.08 -7.50 1.08
N TRP A 96 25.06 -6.66 0.84
CA TRP A 96 24.81 -6.06 -0.49
C TRP A 96 25.18 -4.58 -0.60
N GLY A 97 25.34 -3.87 0.52
CA GLY A 97 25.47 -2.41 0.52
C GLY A 97 24.12 -1.70 0.39
N GLU A 98 24.04 -0.47 0.89
CA GLU A 98 22.80 0.31 0.92
C GLU A 98 22.33 0.77 -0.47
N ASP A 99 23.26 1.06 -1.39
CA ASP A 99 22.93 1.47 -2.76
C ASP A 99 22.21 0.35 -3.52
N THR A 100 22.73 -0.88 -3.45
CA THR A 100 22.10 -2.06 -4.07
C THR A 100 20.73 -2.34 -3.47
N LEU A 101 20.59 -2.22 -2.14
CA LEU A 101 19.30 -2.41 -1.47
C LEU A 101 18.27 -1.38 -1.96
N ASN A 102 18.64 -0.10 -2.01
CA ASN A 102 17.74 0.94 -2.49
C ASN A 102 17.46 0.83 -4.00
N ALA A 103 18.34 0.23 -4.79
CA ALA A 103 18.11 0.02 -6.21
C ALA A 103 17.12 -1.11 -6.51
N HIS A 104 16.98 -2.09 -5.60
CA HIS A 104 16.22 -3.33 -5.82
C HIS A 104 15.11 -3.55 -4.80
N GLY A 105 14.71 -2.49 -4.10
CA GLY A 105 13.58 -2.52 -3.20
C GLY A 105 13.89 -3.08 -1.81
N ILE A 106 13.18 -2.53 -0.81
CA ILE A 106 13.44 -2.75 0.61
C ILE A 106 12.18 -2.94 1.47
N VAL A 107 11.03 -3.24 0.87
CA VAL A 107 9.73 -3.26 1.59
C VAL A 107 9.72 -4.06 2.91
N PRO A 108 10.28 -5.28 3.05
CA PRO A 108 10.26 -5.98 4.34
C PRO A 108 11.09 -5.27 5.44
N TRP A 109 12.21 -4.64 5.06
CA TRP A 109 13.01 -3.86 6.02
C TRP A 109 12.37 -2.51 6.35
N GLN A 110 11.64 -1.90 5.42
CA GLN A 110 10.85 -0.70 5.69
C GLN A 110 9.74 -0.99 6.71
N ILE A 111 9.03 -2.12 6.57
CA ILE A 111 8.04 -2.57 7.57
C ILE A 111 8.68 -2.68 8.96
N GLN A 112 9.87 -3.30 9.04
CA GLN A 112 10.63 -3.41 10.29
C GLN A 112 10.97 -2.02 10.88
N ARG A 113 11.47 -1.10 10.06
CA ARG A 113 11.81 0.27 10.49
C ARG A 113 10.58 1.01 11.01
N MET A 114 9.47 0.95 10.29
CA MET A 114 8.23 1.61 10.66
C MET A 114 7.62 1.06 11.94
N LYS A 115 7.72 -0.25 12.17
CA LYS A 115 7.34 -0.86 13.46
C LYS A 115 8.06 -0.17 14.62
N TYR A 116 9.37 0.06 14.53
CA TYR A 116 10.12 0.73 15.60
C TYR A 116 9.70 2.19 15.77
N GLN A 117 9.48 2.90 14.66
CA GLN A 117 9.01 4.29 14.70
C GLN A 117 7.62 4.42 15.33
N LEU A 118 6.69 3.53 14.99
CA LEU A 118 5.34 3.52 15.56
C LEU A 118 5.38 3.18 17.05
N THR A 119 6.21 2.20 17.45
CA THR A 119 6.45 1.88 18.86
C THR A 119 6.95 3.12 19.63
N ALA A 120 7.91 3.86 19.08
CA ALA A 120 8.41 5.10 19.69
C ALA A 120 7.31 6.17 19.80
N ALA A 121 6.50 6.36 18.75
CA ALA A 121 5.40 7.31 18.78
C ALA A 121 4.35 6.99 19.85
N PHE A 122 4.07 5.70 20.09
CA PHE A 122 3.23 5.27 21.22
C PHE A 122 3.86 5.60 22.57
N LYS A 123 5.16 5.33 22.77
CA LYS A 123 5.89 5.67 24.01
C LYS A 123 5.90 7.17 24.30
N GLU A 124 5.99 7.98 23.25
CA GLU A 124 6.00 9.44 23.34
C GLU A 124 4.59 10.05 23.45
N HIS A 125 3.52 9.23 23.40
CA HIS A 125 2.12 9.69 23.40
C HIS A 125 1.82 10.70 22.29
N HIS A 126 2.47 10.58 21.13
CA HIS A 126 2.39 11.57 20.06
C HIS A 126 1.32 11.22 19.03
N THR A 127 0.09 11.69 19.23
CA THR A 127 -1.10 11.33 18.43
C THR A 127 -0.89 11.43 16.91
N SER A 128 -0.42 12.58 16.41
CA SER A 128 -0.24 12.76 14.96
C SER A 128 0.79 11.80 14.37
N ARG A 129 1.88 11.50 15.09
CA ARG A 129 2.86 10.49 14.67
C ARG A 129 2.28 9.09 14.70
N ILE A 130 1.52 8.72 15.73
CA ILE A 130 0.85 7.41 15.82
C ILE A 130 -0.05 7.21 14.60
N LEU A 131 -0.94 8.17 14.31
CA LEU A 131 -1.88 8.06 13.20
C LEU A 131 -1.18 7.98 11.84
N LYS A 132 -0.20 8.86 11.59
CA LYS A 132 0.57 8.85 10.34
C LYS A 132 1.32 7.54 10.15
N LEU A 133 2.08 7.11 11.16
CA LEU A 133 2.88 5.89 11.10
C LEU A 133 2.00 4.64 11.01
N SER A 134 0.84 4.60 11.66
CA SER A 134 -0.09 3.48 11.53
C SER A 134 -0.64 3.35 10.11
N ALA A 135 -1.08 4.45 9.49
CA ALA A 135 -1.60 4.44 8.12
C ALA A 135 -0.52 4.02 7.11
N GLU A 136 0.69 4.56 7.25
CA GLU A 136 1.81 4.27 6.33
C GLU A 136 2.41 2.88 6.55
N LEU A 137 2.49 2.39 7.80
CA LEU A 137 2.87 1.00 8.06
C LEU A 137 1.85 0.04 7.44
N GLY A 138 0.57 0.39 7.51
CA GLY A 138 -0.50 -0.34 6.85
C GLY A 138 -0.31 -0.44 5.33
N HIS A 139 0.17 0.64 4.70
CA HIS A 139 0.49 0.66 3.28
C HIS A 139 1.59 -0.34 2.93
N TYR A 140 2.79 -0.22 3.54
CA TYR A 140 3.92 -1.08 3.17
C TYR A 140 3.69 -2.56 3.52
N ILE A 141 2.89 -2.86 4.55
CA ILE A 141 2.46 -4.25 4.82
C ILE A 141 1.57 -4.77 3.67
N ALA A 142 0.65 -3.95 3.17
CA ALA A 142 -0.20 -4.34 2.05
C ALA A 142 0.63 -4.52 0.75
N ASP A 143 1.57 -3.63 0.46
CA ASP A 143 2.52 -3.78 -0.66
C ASP A 143 3.31 -5.10 -0.57
N GLY A 144 3.85 -5.40 0.62
CA GLY A 144 4.58 -6.65 0.87
C GLY A 144 3.71 -7.91 0.74
N ASN A 145 2.39 -7.78 0.63
CA ASN A 145 1.44 -8.85 0.34
C ASN A 145 1.05 -8.93 -1.16
N VAL A 146 1.44 -7.97 -1.99
CA VAL A 146 1.18 -8.00 -3.43
C VAL A 146 2.27 -8.88 -4.09
N PRO A 147 1.93 -10.01 -4.73
CA PRO A 147 2.93 -10.87 -5.38
C PRO A 147 3.80 -10.09 -6.37
N LEU A 148 3.18 -9.21 -7.16
CA LEU A 148 3.85 -8.42 -8.19
C LEU A 148 4.79 -7.33 -7.64
N HIS A 149 4.78 -7.04 -6.34
CA HIS A 149 5.77 -6.18 -5.68
C HIS A 149 7.02 -6.96 -5.23
N THR A 150 7.09 -8.26 -5.55
CA THR A 150 8.20 -9.15 -5.16
C THR A 150 9.06 -9.62 -6.34
N THR A 151 8.93 -8.97 -7.50
CA THR A 151 9.58 -9.38 -8.75
C THR A 151 9.92 -8.19 -9.63
N ARG A 152 11.04 -8.29 -10.35
CA ARG A 152 11.39 -7.36 -11.44
C ARG A 152 10.36 -7.37 -12.57
N ASN A 153 9.61 -8.47 -12.75
CA ASN A 153 8.55 -8.60 -13.74
C ASN A 153 7.20 -8.04 -13.23
N TYR A 154 7.24 -6.99 -12.41
CA TYR A 154 6.10 -6.46 -11.67
C TYR A 154 4.88 -6.12 -12.52
N ASN A 155 5.04 -5.83 -13.82
CA ASN A 155 3.95 -5.52 -14.73
C ASN A 155 3.82 -6.55 -15.86
N GLY A 156 4.45 -7.72 -15.76
CA GLY A 156 4.43 -8.73 -16.83
C GLY A 156 5.24 -8.32 -18.07
N GLN A 157 6.05 -7.26 -17.97
CA GLN A 157 6.79 -6.66 -19.07
C GLN A 157 7.90 -7.54 -19.64
N LEU A 158 8.36 -8.54 -18.88
CA LEU A 158 9.39 -9.50 -19.30
C LEU A 158 8.80 -10.77 -19.91
N THR A 159 7.49 -10.97 -19.78
CA THR A 159 6.80 -12.22 -20.15
C THR A 159 5.58 -12.00 -21.04
N GLY A 160 5.28 -10.76 -21.43
CA GLY A 160 4.23 -10.42 -22.39
C GLY A 160 2.83 -10.23 -21.81
N GLN A 161 2.70 -10.05 -20.49
CA GLN A 161 1.43 -9.72 -19.80
C GLN A 161 1.39 -8.26 -19.33
N GLU A 162 1.88 -7.32 -20.16
CA GLU A 162 1.93 -5.90 -19.77
C GLU A 162 0.56 -5.36 -19.30
N GLY A 163 0.51 -4.83 -18.08
CA GLY A 163 -0.72 -4.33 -17.45
C GLY A 163 -1.28 -5.24 -16.35
N ILE A 164 -0.69 -6.43 -16.14
CA ILE A 164 -1.13 -7.38 -15.11
C ILE A 164 -1.05 -6.83 -13.68
N HIS A 165 -0.18 -5.84 -13.43
CA HIS A 165 -0.07 -5.16 -12.13
C HIS A 165 -1.38 -4.49 -11.72
N ALA A 166 -1.81 -3.51 -12.52
CA ALA A 166 -3.04 -2.78 -12.27
C ALA A 166 -4.28 -3.69 -12.37
N PHE A 167 -4.20 -4.76 -13.16
CA PHE A 167 -5.24 -5.77 -13.22
C PHE A 167 -5.39 -6.51 -11.88
N TRP A 168 -4.31 -7.08 -11.35
CA TRP A 168 -4.37 -7.86 -10.11
C TRP A 168 -4.63 -6.97 -8.88
N GLU A 169 -3.91 -5.86 -8.77
CA GLU A 169 -3.91 -5.02 -7.57
C GLU A 169 -5.14 -4.13 -7.46
N SER A 170 -5.75 -3.76 -8.59
CA SER A 170 -6.83 -2.77 -8.57
C SER A 170 -8.13 -3.29 -9.17
N ARG A 171 -8.09 -3.76 -10.42
CA ARG A 171 -9.30 -4.19 -11.13
C ARG A 171 -10.00 -5.35 -10.42
N LEU A 172 -9.26 -6.37 -9.97
CA LEU A 172 -9.87 -7.51 -9.28
C LEU A 172 -10.49 -7.13 -7.92
N PRO A 173 -9.80 -6.43 -7.00
CA PRO A 173 -10.44 -5.93 -5.78
C PRO A 173 -11.68 -5.08 -6.03
N GLU A 174 -11.67 -4.18 -7.00
CA GLU A 174 -12.82 -3.32 -7.28
C GLU A 174 -14.06 -4.06 -7.75
N LEU A 175 -13.85 -5.10 -8.57
CA LEU A 175 -14.95 -5.92 -9.06
C LEU A 175 -15.49 -6.87 -7.99
N TYR A 176 -14.64 -7.36 -7.09
CA TYR A 176 -14.94 -8.58 -6.33
C TYR A 176 -14.83 -8.45 -4.81
N ALA A 177 -14.21 -7.41 -4.26
CA ALA A 177 -13.94 -7.33 -2.81
C ALA A 177 -15.20 -7.27 -1.94
N GLU A 178 -16.35 -6.83 -2.47
CA GLU A 178 -17.62 -6.87 -1.72
C GLU A 178 -18.16 -8.31 -1.54
N ARG A 179 -17.61 -9.30 -2.24
CA ARG A 179 -17.94 -10.73 -2.09
C ARG A 179 -16.94 -11.49 -1.22
N TYR A 180 -15.85 -10.86 -0.80
CA TYR A 180 -14.81 -11.52 -0.01
C TYR A 180 -15.21 -11.62 1.47
N ASP A 181 -14.79 -12.69 2.13
CA ASP A 181 -14.82 -12.79 3.58
C ASP A 181 -13.54 -12.16 4.14
N PHE A 182 -13.67 -11.09 4.92
CA PHE A 182 -12.56 -10.41 5.58
C PHE A 182 -12.44 -10.72 7.07
N PHE A 183 -13.12 -11.76 7.58
CA PHE A 183 -12.99 -12.18 8.96
C PHE A 183 -11.64 -12.87 9.21
N VAL A 184 -10.70 -12.15 9.85
CA VAL A 184 -9.33 -12.64 10.12
C VAL A 184 -9.03 -12.89 11.60
N GLY A 185 -10.02 -12.70 12.49
CA GLY A 185 -9.85 -12.83 13.93
C GLY A 185 -9.17 -11.61 14.58
N PRO A 186 -8.92 -11.67 15.90
CA PRO A 186 -8.28 -10.60 16.65
C PRO A 186 -6.79 -10.45 16.32
N ALA A 187 -6.25 -9.27 16.59
CA ALA A 187 -4.83 -8.99 16.52
C ALA A 187 -4.05 -9.79 17.57
N GLU A 188 -2.86 -10.25 17.20
CA GLU A 188 -1.97 -11.08 18.00
C GLU A 188 -0.57 -10.47 18.09
N TYR A 189 0.12 -10.75 19.20
CA TYR A 189 1.48 -10.24 19.41
C TYR A 189 2.49 -10.94 18.49
N VAL A 190 3.29 -10.15 17.76
CA VAL A 190 4.33 -10.65 16.85
C VAL A 190 5.68 -10.67 17.55
N ARG A 191 6.14 -11.85 17.95
CA ARG A 191 7.44 -12.03 18.64
C ARG A 191 8.64 -11.57 17.82
N SER A 192 8.61 -11.77 16.50
CA SER A 192 9.69 -11.37 15.60
C SER A 192 9.12 -10.61 14.40
N PRO A 193 8.96 -9.28 14.49
CA PRO A 193 8.41 -8.47 13.41
C PRO A 193 9.20 -8.59 12.10
N ALA A 194 10.54 -8.67 12.18
CA ALA A 194 11.38 -8.87 11.01
C ALA A 194 11.06 -10.20 10.32
N GLN A 195 11.09 -11.33 11.05
CA GLN A 195 10.78 -12.63 10.45
C GLN A 195 9.35 -12.69 9.91
N ARG A 196 8.38 -12.05 10.58
CA ARG A 196 6.99 -12.00 10.10
C ARG A 196 6.87 -11.24 8.78
N ALA A 197 7.53 -10.09 8.65
CA ALA A 197 7.54 -9.32 7.39
C ALA A 197 8.17 -10.13 6.24
N TRP A 198 9.26 -10.85 6.51
CA TRP A 198 9.92 -11.70 5.52
C TRP A 198 9.10 -12.92 5.11
N ALA A 199 8.48 -13.60 6.08
CA ALA A 199 7.60 -14.73 5.80
C ALA A 199 6.43 -14.32 4.91
N ASN A 200 5.89 -13.12 5.13
CA ASN A 200 4.82 -12.54 4.34
C ASN A 200 5.23 -12.26 2.89
N VAL A 201 6.36 -11.56 2.69
CA VAL A 201 6.88 -11.28 1.34
C VAL A 201 7.19 -12.59 0.59
N LYS A 202 7.77 -13.58 1.28
CA LYS A 202 8.01 -14.91 0.68
C LYS A 202 6.70 -15.59 0.27
N GLN A 203 5.67 -15.56 1.12
CA GLN A 203 4.36 -16.12 0.81
C GLN A 203 3.74 -15.44 -0.42
N ALA A 204 3.83 -14.10 -0.52
CA ALA A 204 3.36 -13.37 -1.69
C ALA A 204 4.12 -13.74 -2.95
N HIS A 205 5.45 -13.86 -2.85
CA HIS A 205 6.30 -14.25 -3.98
C HIS A 205 5.93 -15.64 -4.55
N HIS A 206 5.60 -16.61 -3.68
CA HIS A 206 5.14 -17.94 -4.12
C HIS A 206 3.83 -17.94 -4.93
N CYS A 207 3.08 -16.84 -4.96
CA CYS A 207 1.88 -16.73 -5.79
C CYS A 207 2.18 -16.39 -7.26
N LEU A 208 3.39 -15.91 -7.59
CA LEU A 208 3.75 -15.40 -8.92
C LEU A 208 3.56 -16.44 -10.03
N ASP A 209 3.95 -17.69 -9.79
CA ASP A 209 3.85 -18.75 -10.79
C ASP A 209 2.42 -18.91 -11.29
N SER A 210 1.47 -19.07 -10.36
CA SER A 210 0.05 -19.21 -10.68
C SER A 210 -0.52 -17.95 -11.33
N LEU A 211 -0.10 -16.77 -10.86
CA LEU A 211 -0.53 -15.48 -11.37
C LEU A 211 -0.18 -15.35 -12.86
N PHE A 212 1.08 -15.54 -13.24
CA PHE A 212 1.50 -15.40 -14.63
C PHE A 212 0.99 -16.53 -15.52
N LEU A 213 1.07 -17.78 -15.05
CA LEU A 213 0.66 -18.96 -15.82
C LEU A 213 -0.82 -18.89 -16.21
N LEU A 214 -1.70 -18.59 -15.25
CA LEU A 214 -3.13 -18.57 -15.49
C LEU A 214 -3.55 -17.43 -16.42
N GLU A 215 -2.85 -16.29 -16.35
CA GLU A 215 -3.14 -15.16 -17.25
C GLU A 215 -2.80 -15.53 -18.70
N THR A 216 -1.65 -16.17 -18.91
CA THR A 216 -1.22 -16.64 -20.23
C THR A 216 -2.17 -17.70 -20.76
N GLN A 217 -2.54 -18.70 -19.96
CA GLN A 217 -3.48 -19.76 -20.37
C GLN A 217 -4.83 -19.17 -20.78
N LEU A 218 -5.39 -18.25 -19.98
CA LEU A 218 -6.66 -17.63 -20.29
C LEU A 218 -6.59 -16.71 -21.51
N THR A 219 -5.44 -16.04 -21.73
CA THR A 219 -5.19 -15.27 -22.96
C THR A 219 -5.21 -16.18 -24.20
N GLN A 220 -4.61 -17.37 -24.12
CA GLN A 220 -4.61 -18.35 -25.20
C GLN A 220 -6.01 -18.92 -25.48
N GLU A 221 -6.79 -19.19 -24.43
CA GLU A 221 -8.16 -19.69 -24.55
C GLU A 221 -9.13 -18.65 -25.13
N LEU A 222 -9.09 -17.42 -24.62
CA LEU A 222 -10.07 -16.41 -24.97
C LEU A 222 -9.69 -15.58 -26.21
N GLY A 223 -8.39 -15.47 -26.50
CA GLY A 223 -7.86 -14.60 -27.53
C GLY A 223 -7.81 -13.12 -27.11
N VAL A 224 -6.91 -12.36 -27.74
CA VAL A 224 -6.61 -10.96 -27.37
C VAL A 224 -7.85 -10.04 -27.49
N THR A 225 -8.76 -10.31 -28.42
CA THR A 225 -9.97 -9.50 -28.65
C THR A 225 -10.92 -9.52 -27.45
N ARG A 226 -10.99 -10.63 -26.70
CA ARG A 226 -11.83 -10.75 -25.50
C ARG A 226 -11.11 -10.39 -24.21
N LYS A 227 -9.78 -10.30 -24.25
CA LYS A 227 -8.93 -9.94 -23.11
C LYS A 227 -9.20 -8.53 -22.61
N TYR A 228 -9.38 -7.58 -23.53
CA TYR A 228 -9.48 -6.16 -23.20
C TYR A 228 -10.84 -5.57 -23.55
N SER A 229 -11.25 -4.58 -22.77
CA SER A 229 -12.35 -3.66 -23.09
C SER A 229 -11.89 -2.21 -22.92
N ILE A 230 -12.64 -1.29 -23.51
CA ILE A 230 -12.50 0.14 -23.22
C ILE A 230 -13.61 0.49 -22.24
N GLU A 231 -13.24 1.03 -21.08
CA GLU A 231 -14.21 1.50 -20.08
C GLU A 231 -14.04 2.99 -19.85
N GLU A 232 -15.17 3.68 -19.63
CA GLU A 232 -15.20 5.08 -19.23
C GLU A 232 -14.87 5.20 -17.74
N ARG A 233 -13.96 6.12 -17.43
CA ARG A 233 -13.48 6.40 -16.09
C ARG A 233 -13.43 7.91 -15.87
N GLY A 234 -14.47 8.43 -15.23
CA GLY A 234 -14.65 9.87 -15.12
C GLY A 234 -14.69 10.49 -16.51
N ALA A 235 -13.74 11.36 -16.83
CA ALA A 235 -13.65 12.02 -18.14
C ALA A 235 -12.72 11.30 -19.15
N THR A 236 -12.18 10.12 -18.82
CA THR A 236 -11.19 9.42 -19.66
C THR A 236 -11.68 8.02 -20.05
N HIS A 237 -11.33 7.57 -21.25
CA HIS A 237 -11.51 6.18 -21.66
C HIS A 237 -10.19 5.43 -21.51
N GLN A 238 -10.22 4.28 -20.83
CA GLN A 238 -9.01 3.48 -20.58
C GLN A 238 -9.19 2.05 -21.10
N LYS A 239 -8.20 1.56 -21.83
CA LYS A 239 -8.07 0.12 -22.16
C LYS A 239 -7.77 -0.64 -20.86
N THR A 240 -8.63 -1.58 -20.50
CA THR A 240 -8.50 -2.39 -19.29
C THR A 240 -8.85 -3.85 -19.59
N TYR A 241 -8.58 -4.75 -18.65
CA TYR A 241 -9.03 -6.13 -18.73
C TYR A 241 -10.55 -6.19 -18.70
N SER A 242 -11.13 -6.94 -19.64
CA SER A 242 -12.57 -7.08 -19.78
C SER A 242 -13.18 -7.76 -18.55
N ARG A 243 -14.46 -7.53 -18.29
CA ARG A 243 -15.16 -8.16 -17.15
C ARG A 243 -15.20 -9.69 -17.25
N ASP A 244 -15.41 -10.25 -18.44
CA ASP A 244 -15.40 -11.69 -18.67
C ASP A 244 -14.01 -12.30 -18.38
N PHE A 245 -12.95 -11.66 -18.88
CA PHE A 245 -11.58 -12.09 -18.57
C PHE A 245 -11.29 -11.98 -17.06
N SER A 246 -11.70 -10.87 -16.44
CA SER A 246 -11.51 -10.62 -15.01
C SER A 246 -12.17 -11.69 -14.14
N GLU A 247 -13.40 -12.09 -14.48
CA GLU A 247 -14.16 -13.10 -13.72
C GLU A 247 -13.50 -14.47 -13.81
N ARG A 248 -13.17 -14.92 -15.02
CA ARG A 248 -12.54 -16.23 -15.24
C ARG A 248 -11.16 -16.31 -14.60
N TYR A 249 -10.39 -15.24 -14.71
CA TYR A 249 -9.08 -15.15 -14.09
C TYR A 249 -9.18 -15.14 -12.56
N HIS A 250 -10.12 -14.37 -12.00
CA HIS A 250 -10.39 -14.35 -10.56
C HIS A 250 -10.75 -15.74 -10.01
N GLN A 251 -11.64 -16.45 -10.70
CA GLN A 251 -12.03 -17.82 -10.36
C GLN A 251 -10.84 -18.78 -10.45
N ALA A 252 -10.04 -18.70 -11.52
CA ALA A 252 -8.85 -19.53 -11.71
C ALA A 252 -7.79 -19.30 -10.63
N LEU A 253 -7.62 -18.06 -10.16
CA LEU A 253 -6.73 -17.71 -9.05
C LEU A 253 -7.19 -18.29 -7.70
N ASN A 254 -8.38 -18.87 -7.58
CA ASN A 254 -8.85 -19.59 -6.40
C ASN A 254 -8.67 -18.79 -5.09
N HIS A 255 -9.33 -17.64 -5.02
CA HIS A 255 -9.30 -16.72 -3.87
C HIS A 255 -7.91 -16.13 -3.55
N GLN A 256 -6.94 -16.13 -4.47
CA GLN A 256 -5.60 -15.59 -4.20
C GLN A 256 -5.65 -14.12 -3.74
N VAL A 257 -6.36 -13.25 -4.47
CA VAL A 257 -6.48 -11.81 -4.14
C VAL A 257 -7.08 -11.62 -2.75
N GLU A 258 -8.16 -12.33 -2.45
CA GLU A 258 -8.81 -12.34 -1.14
C GLU A 258 -7.85 -12.79 -0.02
N LYS A 259 -7.11 -13.88 -0.24
CA LYS A 259 -6.12 -14.39 0.73
C LYS A 259 -5.03 -13.36 1.04
N GLN A 260 -4.52 -12.65 0.03
CA GLN A 260 -3.50 -11.61 0.22
C GLN A 260 -4.06 -10.37 0.94
N MET A 261 -5.30 -9.95 0.62
CA MET A 261 -5.95 -8.88 1.35
C MET A 261 -6.20 -9.27 2.83
N ARG A 262 -6.66 -10.50 3.09
CA ARG A 262 -6.84 -11.03 4.45
C ARG A 262 -5.51 -11.08 5.22
N ALA A 263 -4.45 -11.56 4.59
CA ALA A 263 -3.11 -11.60 5.18
C ALA A 263 -2.62 -10.19 5.56
N SER A 264 -2.88 -9.20 4.69
CA SER A 264 -2.59 -7.79 4.95
C SER A 264 -3.37 -7.28 6.16
N ILE A 265 -4.70 -7.47 6.19
CA ILE A 265 -5.56 -7.01 7.30
C ILE A 265 -5.07 -7.59 8.63
N LYS A 266 -4.82 -8.90 8.69
CA LYS A 266 -4.34 -9.57 9.90
C LYS A 266 -2.99 -9.02 10.34
N MET A 267 -2.03 -8.94 9.42
CA MET A 267 -0.68 -8.50 9.75
C MET A 267 -0.64 -7.03 10.20
N ILE A 268 -1.45 -6.15 9.63
CA ILE A 268 -1.54 -4.75 10.08
C ILE A 268 -2.08 -4.67 11.50
N GLY A 269 -3.16 -5.38 11.80
CA GLY A 269 -3.70 -5.49 13.15
C GLY A 269 -2.67 -5.98 14.16
N ASP A 270 -2.00 -7.08 13.82
CA ASP A 270 -0.93 -7.69 14.62
C ASP A 270 0.23 -6.71 14.88
N PHE A 271 0.65 -5.95 13.86
CA PHE A 271 1.75 -5.00 13.98
C PHE A 271 1.37 -3.77 14.81
N TRP A 272 0.18 -3.19 14.60
CA TRP A 272 -0.31 -2.09 15.42
C TRP A 272 -0.41 -2.50 16.89
N TYR A 273 -0.99 -3.68 17.15
CA TYR A 273 -1.09 -4.25 18.48
C TYR A 273 0.29 -4.49 19.11
N THR A 274 1.21 -5.09 18.36
CA THR A 274 2.60 -5.33 18.81
C THR A 274 3.30 -4.03 19.17
N CYS A 275 3.17 -2.97 18.36
CA CYS A 275 3.77 -1.66 18.66
C CYS A 275 3.22 -1.05 19.95
N TRP A 276 1.92 -1.21 20.21
CA TRP A 276 1.28 -0.71 21.43
C TRP A 276 1.71 -1.51 22.67
N ILE A 277 1.77 -2.85 22.58
CA ILE A 277 2.30 -3.70 23.66
C ILE A 277 3.75 -3.33 23.96
N ASP A 278 4.61 -3.24 22.95
CA ASP A 278 6.04 -2.92 23.11
C ASP A 278 6.29 -1.49 23.62
N ALA A 279 5.28 -0.62 23.51
CA ALA A 279 5.29 0.72 24.07
C ALA A 279 4.88 0.78 25.55
N GLY A 280 4.53 -0.36 26.16
CA GLY A 280 4.05 -0.42 27.54
C GLY A 280 2.55 -0.17 27.67
N GLN A 281 1.78 -0.39 26.61
CA GLN A 281 0.32 -0.30 26.60
C GLN A 281 -0.23 1.06 27.09
N PRO A 282 0.24 2.20 26.53
CA PRO A 282 -0.24 3.51 26.93
C PRO A 282 -1.76 3.62 26.75
N ASP A 283 -2.45 4.29 27.69
CA ASP A 283 -3.89 4.53 27.59
C ASP A 283 -4.20 5.52 26.46
N LEU A 284 -4.71 4.98 25.34
CA LEU A 284 -4.99 5.76 24.14
C LEU A 284 -6.15 6.75 24.33
N ASN A 285 -6.96 6.61 25.39
CA ASN A 285 -8.05 7.55 25.68
C ASN A 285 -7.54 8.89 26.25
N THR A 286 -6.30 8.92 26.74
CA THR A 286 -5.65 10.13 27.28
C THR A 286 -4.91 10.94 26.23
N LEU A 287 -4.78 10.40 25.02
CA LEU A 287 -4.08 11.07 23.93
C LEU A 287 -4.84 12.32 23.48
N GLN A 288 -4.09 13.39 23.24
CA GLN A 288 -4.65 14.65 22.75
C GLN A 288 -5.16 14.49 21.32
N GLU A 289 -6.21 15.22 20.97
CA GLU A 289 -6.67 15.32 19.58
C GLU A 289 -5.64 15.98 18.69
N LEU A 290 -5.74 15.71 17.38
CA LEU A 290 -4.96 16.43 16.37
C LEU A 290 -5.20 17.93 16.49
N SER A 291 -4.14 18.68 16.76
CA SER A 291 -4.20 20.14 16.83
C SER A 291 -4.37 20.75 15.44
N GLU A 292 -4.79 22.02 15.37
CA GLU A 292 -4.79 22.76 14.09
C GLU A 292 -3.38 22.88 13.50
N GLN A 293 -2.34 22.88 14.35
CA GLN A 293 -0.96 22.90 13.89
C GLN A 293 -0.56 21.58 13.22
N ASP A 294 -0.98 20.43 13.78
CA ASP A 294 -0.76 19.11 13.17
C ASP A 294 -1.38 19.06 11.76
N LYS A 295 -2.65 19.50 11.65
CA LYS A 295 -3.38 19.52 10.37
C LYS A 295 -2.70 20.42 9.34
N LYS A 296 -2.25 21.61 9.75
CA LYS A 296 -1.50 22.54 8.87
C LYS A 296 -0.18 21.95 8.41
N SER A 297 0.59 21.35 9.32
CA SER A 297 1.86 20.70 9.01
C SER A 297 1.68 19.57 7.98
N GLU A 298 0.67 18.73 8.16
CA GLU A 298 0.37 17.64 7.24
C GLU A 298 -0.11 18.16 5.87
N ALA A 299 -0.95 19.19 5.84
CA ALA A 299 -1.40 19.81 4.59
C ALA A 299 -0.22 20.43 3.82
N GLN A 300 0.71 21.08 4.52
CA GLN A 300 1.93 21.63 3.94
C GLN A 300 2.84 20.53 3.38
N GLU A 301 3.00 19.43 4.12
CA GLU A 301 3.77 18.27 3.66
C GLU A 301 3.19 17.70 2.36
N LYS A 302 1.87 17.44 2.31
CA LYS A 302 1.19 16.93 1.11
C LYS A 302 1.32 17.90 -0.08
N ARG A 303 1.20 19.20 0.16
CA ARG A 303 1.38 20.23 -0.87
C ARG A 303 2.81 20.23 -1.42
N SER A 304 3.80 20.01 -0.56
CA SER A 304 5.21 19.94 -0.98
C SER A 304 5.47 18.78 -1.96
N TRP A 305 4.79 17.64 -1.78
CA TRP A 305 4.90 16.52 -2.71
C TRP A 305 4.37 16.87 -4.09
N LEU A 306 3.21 17.52 -4.15
CA LEU A 306 2.61 17.98 -5.40
C LEU A 306 3.50 19.00 -6.13
N GLN A 307 4.09 19.96 -5.39
CA GLN A 307 4.99 20.95 -5.97
C GLN A 307 6.24 20.30 -6.58
N ARG A 308 6.85 19.35 -5.87
CA ARG A 308 8.02 18.60 -6.38
C ARG A 308 7.67 17.78 -7.61
N LEU A 309 6.52 17.12 -7.61
CA LEU A 309 6.04 16.30 -8.72
C LEU A 309 5.79 17.13 -9.99
N LEU A 310 5.34 18.38 -9.82
CA LEU A 310 5.07 19.32 -10.91
C LEU A 310 6.28 20.20 -11.28
N GLY A 311 7.42 20.04 -10.60
CA GLY A 311 8.61 20.87 -10.82
C GLY A 311 8.40 22.36 -10.51
N ILE A 312 7.39 22.71 -9.70
CA ILE A 312 7.05 24.10 -9.39
C ILE A 312 8.08 24.65 -8.40
N ARG A 313 8.83 25.68 -8.79
CA ARG A 313 9.72 26.41 -7.89
C ARG A 313 8.89 27.19 -6.86
N PRO A 314 9.29 27.23 -5.57
CA PRO A 314 8.65 28.12 -4.62
C PRO A 314 8.80 29.57 -5.11
N GLU A 315 7.70 30.31 -5.15
CA GLU A 315 7.77 31.77 -5.24
C GLU A 315 8.25 32.26 -3.87
N GLU A 316 9.44 32.86 -3.84
CA GLU A 316 10.04 33.50 -2.65
C GLU A 316 9.29 34.78 -2.26
#